data_AF-A0A7X7LI66-F1
#
_entry.id   AF-A0A7X7LI66-F1
#
_cell.length_a   1.000
_cell.length_b   1.000
_cell.length_c   1.000
_cell.angle_alpha   90.00
_cell.angle_beta   90.00
_cell.angle_gamma   90.00
#
_symmetry.space_group_name_H-M   'P 1'
#
loop_
_entity.id
_entity.type
_entity.pdbx_description
1 polymer ?
#
loop_
_entity_poly.entity_id
_entity_poly.type
_entity_poly.pdbx_seq_one_letter_code
_entity_poly.pdbx_strand_id
1 'polypeptide(L)'
;MEAQKLELLAPAKDLESGKAAINHGADAVYIGASAFGARKAAGNKVSDIEALAKYAHIYNARVYVTLNTILFEDELEQARKLAIALWDAGIDALIIQDMAFMEMDLPPVPLFASTQTHNFSPEKVLFLEKAGFQRVILARELSLEQIAAIRQQTTVPLEFFVHGALCVCFSGQCYLSQAFWDRSANRGDCAQPCRLPYKLFDNNGKLVIENKHLLSLKDLNNSNHISELINAGISSFKIEGRLKDISYIKNISSFYRGIIDSILEGKPNYAKASSGKPFISFEPNPERSFNRGFTDHFIIHKNAKKASLDTPKSKGQYIGKVVGFDGQSFSIDTKEILRPGDGLCFFTASGILSGFNINRVEGNKVFPNNIIFELKEGSEIFRNADLAFDKLLASHAGNRLIALNISLSFSNEGLLANATDEDGQQESLFMACSGQLANKPENYLENLKLQFSKRGTLPFDIKNVEITGDPLWFYPLSGLNALRRDLLEKLLDKRVNS
;
A
#
# COMPACT_ATOMS: atom_id res chain seq x y z
N MET A 1 -23.78 12.78 12.09
CA MET A 1 -23.44 11.63 11.22
C MET A 1 -22.00 11.29 11.49
N GLU A 2 -21.69 10.01 11.70
CA GLU A 2 -20.31 9.55 11.88
C GLU A 2 -19.52 9.77 10.58
N ALA A 3 -18.26 10.19 10.68
CA ALA A 3 -17.44 10.49 9.52
C ALA A 3 -17.15 9.22 8.71
N GLN A 4 -17.28 9.28 7.38
CA GLN A 4 -17.00 8.14 6.52
C GLN A 4 -15.50 7.85 6.50
N LYS A 5 -15.11 6.63 6.86
CA LYS A 5 -13.70 6.20 6.86
C LYS A 5 -13.21 5.97 5.43
N LEU A 6 -12.07 6.58 5.10
CA LEU A 6 -11.33 6.34 3.87
C LEU A 6 -10.14 5.43 4.16
N GLU A 7 -10.01 4.36 3.38
CA GLU A 7 -9.01 3.31 3.56
C GLU A 7 -8.01 3.31 2.40
N LEU A 8 -6.72 3.42 2.71
CA LEU A 8 -5.63 3.07 1.80
C LEU A 8 -5.27 1.59 1.95
N LEU A 9 -5.56 0.78 0.94
CA LEU A 9 -5.28 -0.66 0.94
C LEU A 9 -4.02 -0.97 0.13
N ALA A 10 -2.95 -1.38 0.82
CA ALA A 10 -1.67 -1.69 0.20
C ALA A 10 -1.45 -3.21 0.03
N PRO A 11 -0.70 -3.66 -1.00
CA PRO A 11 -0.33 -5.06 -1.14
C PRO A 11 0.78 -5.44 -0.17
N ALA A 12 0.74 -6.67 0.31
CA ALA A 12 1.86 -7.32 0.98
C ALA A 12 2.29 -8.54 0.16
N LYS A 13 3.57 -8.56 -0.24
CA LYS A 13 4.21 -9.76 -0.80
C LYS A 13 4.43 -10.81 0.30
N ASP A 14 4.90 -10.33 1.45
CA ASP A 14 5.28 -11.08 2.64
C ASP A 14 5.04 -10.24 3.91
N LEU A 15 5.31 -10.82 5.09
CA LEU A 15 5.18 -10.18 6.40
C LEU A 15 5.88 -8.82 6.47
N GLU A 16 7.14 -8.75 6.04
CA GLU A 16 7.96 -7.54 6.14
C GLU A 16 7.45 -6.45 5.19
N SER A 17 6.99 -6.82 4.00
CA SER A 17 6.31 -5.90 3.08
C SER A 17 5.00 -5.37 3.67
N GLY A 18 4.24 -6.20 4.38
CA GLY A 18 3.00 -5.81 5.07
C GLY A 18 3.26 -4.80 6.19
N LYS A 19 4.23 -5.09 7.08
CA LYS A 19 4.65 -4.15 8.13
C LYS A 19 5.13 -2.83 7.53
N ALA A 20 5.93 -2.88 6.47
CA ALA A 20 6.41 -1.69 5.78
C ALA A 20 5.26 -0.86 5.21
N ALA A 21 4.25 -1.48 4.59
CA ALA A 21 3.08 -0.77 4.09
C ALA A 21 2.33 -0.02 5.20
N ILE A 22 2.09 -0.67 6.34
CA ILE A 22 1.42 -0.08 7.51
C ILE A 22 2.23 1.11 8.03
N ASN A 23 3.55 0.96 8.17
CA ASN A 23 4.46 2.01 8.62
C ASN A 23 4.56 3.21 7.66
N HIS A 24 4.18 3.02 6.40
CA HIS A 24 4.16 4.05 5.37
C HIS A 24 2.73 4.52 5.03
N GLY A 25 1.77 4.27 5.94
CA GLY A 25 0.46 4.89 5.94
C GLY A 25 -0.69 4.05 5.39
N ALA A 26 -0.48 2.78 5.06
CA ALA A 26 -1.59 1.89 4.70
C ALA A 26 -2.57 1.75 5.88
N ASP A 27 -3.86 1.90 5.61
CA ASP A 27 -4.92 1.64 6.60
C ASP A 27 -5.29 0.16 6.66
N ALA A 28 -5.04 -0.56 5.57
CA ALA A 28 -5.18 -1.98 5.50
C ALA A 28 -4.13 -2.57 4.56
N VAL A 29 -3.83 -3.85 4.73
CA VAL A 29 -2.97 -4.62 3.84
C VAL A 29 -3.70 -5.86 3.32
N TYR A 30 -3.41 -6.25 2.08
CA TYR A 30 -3.87 -7.54 1.56
C TYR A 30 -2.71 -8.45 1.17
N ILE A 31 -2.79 -9.71 1.63
CA ILE A 31 -1.74 -10.72 1.50
C ILE A 31 -2.29 -12.04 0.93
N GLY A 32 -1.47 -12.84 0.26
CA GLY A 32 -1.85 -14.16 -0.22
C GLY A 32 -1.49 -15.26 0.79
N ALA A 33 -2.41 -16.18 1.05
CA ALA A 33 -2.11 -17.41 1.78
C ALA A 33 -1.28 -18.39 0.93
N SER A 34 -0.85 -19.50 1.53
CA SER A 34 -0.02 -20.52 0.87
C SER A 34 -0.67 -21.16 -0.36
N ALA A 35 -2.00 -21.12 -0.47
CA ALA A 35 -2.78 -21.65 -1.58
C ALA A 35 -3.98 -20.75 -1.92
N PHE A 36 -4.61 -21.04 -3.05
CA PHE A 36 -5.86 -20.40 -3.55
C PHE A 36 -5.80 -18.88 -3.77
N GLY A 37 -4.61 -18.28 -3.81
CA GLY A 37 -4.41 -16.89 -4.19
C GLY A 37 -4.15 -16.74 -5.69
N ALA A 38 -4.64 -15.66 -6.30
CA ALA A 38 -4.42 -15.35 -7.73
C ALA A 38 -2.97 -14.96 -8.12
N ARG A 39 -1.99 -15.29 -7.26
CA ARG A 39 -0.55 -15.13 -7.45
C ARG A 39 0.15 -16.31 -6.77
N LYS A 40 0.29 -17.43 -7.47
CA LYS A 40 0.87 -18.68 -6.93
C LYS A 40 2.27 -18.48 -6.32
N ALA A 41 3.05 -17.53 -6.86
CA ALA A 41 4.41 -17.20 -6.40
C ALA A 41 4.50 -16.28 -5.16
N ALA A 42 3.38 -15.88 -4.55
CA ALA A 42 3.33 -14.95 -3.41
C ALA A 42 2.50 -15.48 -2.24
N GLY A 43 2.61 -16.79 -1.97
CA GLY A 43 1.92 -17.45 -0.86
C GLY A 43 2.71 -17.36 0.45
N ASN A 44 2.00 -17.14 1.55
CA ASN A 44 2.58 -16.96 2.88
C ASN A 44 2.07 -18.00 3.87
N LYS A 45 2.86 -18.29 4.91
CA LYS A 45 2.44 -19.17 6.00
C LYS A 45 1.40 -18.48 6.87
N VAL A 46 0.50 -19.26 7.47
CA VAL A 46 -0.51 -18.74 8.41
C VAL A 46 0.17 -18.04 9.60
N SER A 47 1.29 -18.56 10.12
CA SER A 47 2.06 -17.94 11.19
C SER A 47 2.59 -16.54 10.84
N ASP A 48 2.97 -16.32 9.58
CA ASP A 48 3.44 -15.01 9.12
C ASP A 48 2.26 -14.03 9.01
N ILE A 49 1.10 -14.52 8.60
CA ILE A 49 -0.15 -13.73 8.55
C ILE A 49 -0.61 -13.37 9.96
N GLU A 50 -0.51 -14.29 10.92
CA GLU A 50 -0.82 -14.03 12.33
C GLU A 50 0.08 -12.93 12.91
N ALA A 51 1.39 -13.01 12.65
CA ALA A 51 2.33 -11.98 13.06
C ALA A 51 2.03 -10.62 12.40
N LEU A 52 1.55 -10.62 11.15
CA LEU A 52 1.14 -9.41 10.46
C LEU A 52 -0.14 -8.82 11.07
N ALA A 53 -1.15 -9.64 11.36
CA ALA A 53 -2.41 -9.22 11.98
C ALA A 53 -2.15 -8.54 13.34
N LYS A 54 -1.42 -9.21 14.22
CA LYS A 54 -0.99 -8.67 15.52
C LYS A 54 -0.29 -7.32 15.39
N TYR A 55 0.58 -7.17 14.38
CA TYR A 55 1.28 -5.92 14.13
C TYR A 55 0.34 -4.82 13.59
N ALA A 56 -0.57 -5.16 12.68
CA ALA A 56 -1.50 -4.22 12.08
C ALA A 56 -2.50 -3.65 13.08
N HIS A 57 -3.01 -4.50 13.98
CA HIS A 57 -4.02 -4.13 14.98
C HIS A 57 -3.51 -3.11 16.01
N ILE A 58 -2.21 -3.02 16.27
CA ILE A 58 -1.60 -1.91 17.03
C ILE A 58 -2.10 -0.55 16.52
N TYR A 59 -2.20 -0.41 15.19
CA TYR A 59 -2.59 0.81 14.51
C TYR A 59 -4.06 0.81 14.09
N ASN A 60 -4.89 -0.12 14.58
CA ASN A 60 -6.24 -0.38 14.04
C ASN A 60 -6.25 -0.66 12.51
N ALA A 61 -5.10 -1.03 11.94
CA ALA A 61 -4.99 -1.36 10.53
C ALA A 61 -5.47 -2.79 10.30
N ARG A 62 -6.10 -3.04 9.15
CA ARG A 62 -6.76 -4.32 8.85
C ARG A 62 -5.92 -5.22 7.94
N VAL A 63 -6.03 -6.54 8.10
CA VAL A 63 -5.37 -7.55 7.27
C VAL A 63 -6.41 -8.37 6.51
N TYR A 64 -6.37 -8.28 5.19
CA TYR A 64 -7.24 -9.04 4.29
C TYR A 64 -6.45 -10.15 3.60
N VAL A 65 -6.97 -11.37 3.57
CA VAL A 65 -6.29 -12.50 2.93
C VAL A 65 -7.01 -12.92 1.67
N THR A 66 -6.28 -13.11 0.57
CA THR A 66 -6.90 -13.54 -0.67
C THR A 66 -6.94 -15.07 -0.77
N LEU A 67 -8.14 -15.61 -0.94
CA LEU A 67 -8.41 -16.97 -1.43
C LEU A 67 -9.24 -16.87 -2.72
N ASN A 68 -8.76 -16.05 -3.66
CA ASN A 68 -9.50 -15.56 -4.80
C ASN A 68 -9.22 -16.31 -6.10
N THR A 69 -9.17 -17.64 -6.06
CA THR A 69 -9.16 -18.46 -7.27
C THR A 69 -10.42 -19.31 -7.37
N ILE A 70 -10.71 -19.81 -8.56
CA ILE A 70 -11.68 -20.90 -8.72
C ILE A 70 -11.18 -22.15 -7.96
N LEU A 71 -12.11 -22.92 -7.40
CA LEU A 71 -11.82 -24.15 -6.66
C LEU A 71 -12.28 -25.38 -7.46
N PHE A 72 -11.62 -26.50 -7.23
CA PHE A 72 -12.09 -27.82 -7.63
C PHE A 72 -12.70 -28.56 -6.44
N GLU A 73 -13.53 -29.57 -6.74
CA GLU A 73 -14.28 -30.32 -5.73
C GLU A 73 -13.37 -30.94 -4.65
N ASP A 74 -12.23 -31.49 -5.07
CA ASP A 74 -11.23 -32.10 -4.20
C ASP A 74 -10.41 -31.08 -3.38
N GLU A 75 -10.55 -29.78 -3.68
CA GLU A 75 -9.86 -28.69 -2.98
C GLU A 75 -10.74 -28.00 -1.92
N LEU A 76 -12.06 -28.24 -1.93
CA LEU A 76 -13.02 -27.52 -1.08
C LEU A 76 -12.71 -27.66 0.42
N GLU A 77 -12.41 -28.87 0.90
CA GLU A 77 -12.11 -29.08 2.32
C GLU A 77 -10.76 -28.47 2.72
N GLN A 78 -9.79 -28.43 1.82
CA GLN A 78 -8.52 -27.75 2.07
C GLN A 78 -8.72 -26.24 2.15
N ALA A 79 -9.51 -25.67 1.24
CA ALA A 79 -9.86 -24.25 1.23
C ALA A 79 -10.61 -23.85 2.51
N ARG A 80 -11.56 -24.67 2.97
CA ARG A 80 -12.30 -24.48 4.22
C ARG A 80 -11.38 -24.47 5.44
N LYS A 81 -10.53 -25.49 5.59
CA LYS A 81 -9.55 -25.57 6.69
C LYS A 81 -8.60 -24.37 6.71
N LEU A 82 -8.14 -23.93 5.53
CA LEU A 82 -7.27 -22.77 5.42
C LEU A 82 -8.00 -21.48 5.82
N ALA A 83 -9.25 -21.29 5.39
CA ALA A 83 -10.07 -20.14 5.78
C ALA A 83 -10.27 -20.06 7.30
N ILE A 84 -10.53 -21.19 7.97
CA ILE A 84 -10.64 -21.27 9.44
C ILE A 84 -9.31 -20.91 10.11
N ALA A 85 -8.20 -21.52 9.68
CA ALA A 85 -6.89 -21.25 10.25
C ALA A 85 -6.47 -19.78 10.09
N LEU A 86 -6.86 -19.13 8.99
CA LEU A 86 -6.63 -17.72 8.77
C LEU A 86 -7.48 -16.84 9.70
N TRP A 87 -8.75 -17.19 9.90
CA TRP A 87 -9.61 -16.52 10.88
C TRP A 87 -9.03 -16.59 12.29
N ASP A 88 -8.60 -17.78 12.72
CA ASP A 88 -7.97 -17.99 14.03
C ASP A 88 -6.64 -17.22 14.16
N ALA A 89 -5.96 -16.93 13.04
CA ALA A 89 -4.78 -16.08 12.98
C ALA A 89 -5.08 -14.58 13.11
N GLY A 90 -6.36 -14.18 13.21
CA GLY A 90 -6.78 -12.80 13.45
C GLY A 90 -6.92 -11.94 12.19
N ILE A 91 -7.15 -12.54 11.02
CA ILE A 91 -7.43 -11.73 9.81
C ILE A 91 -8.78 -11.03 9.92
N ASP A 92 -8.95 -9.93 9.18
CA ASP A 92 -10.17 -9.13 9.22
C ASP A 92 -11.17 -9.50 8.11
N ALA A 93 -10.71 -10.07 6.99
CA ALA A 93 -11.58 -10.52 5.91
C ALA A 93 -10.88 -11.47 4.93
N LEU A 94 -11.66 -12.29 4.25
CA LEU A 94 -11.24 -13.06 3.09
C LEU A 94 -11.69 -12.38 1.79
N ILE A 95 -10.77 -12.19 0.85
CA ILE A 95 -11.07 -11.77 -0.52
C ILE A 95 -11.20 -13.02 -1.37
N ILE A 96 -12.40 -13.31 -1.86
CA ILE A 96 -12.74 -14.58 -2.53
C ILE A 96 -13.23 -14.37 -3.97
N GLN A 97 -13.12 -15.43 -4.78
CA GLN A 97 -13.72 -15.52 -6.12
C GLN A 97 -14.82 -16.58 -6.14
N ASP A 98 -14.53 -17.76 -5.62
CA ASP A 98 -15.43 -18.90 -5.67
C ASP A 98 -16.55 -18.77 -4.62
N MET A 99 -17.79 -19.01 -5.04
CA MET A 99 -18.96 -18.84 -4.16
C MET A 99 -19.10 -19.99 -3.16
N ALA A 100 -18.36 -21.10 -3.33
CA ALA A 100 -18.37 -22.21 -2.37
C ALA A 100 -18.03 -21.75 -0.94
N PHE A 101 -17.17 -20.74 -0.78
CA PHE A 101 -16.86 -20.16 0.54
C PHE A 101 -18.07 -19.61 1.30
N MET A 102 -19.15 -19.23 0.60
CA MET A 102 -20.38 -18.73 1.24
C MET A 102 -21.24 -19.85 1.82
N GLU A 103 -21.09 -21.07 1.30
CA GLU A 103 -21.86 -22.25 1.68
C GLU A 103 -21.07 -23.19 2.61
N MET A 104 -19.77 -22.91 2.80
CA MET A 104 -18.92 -23.65 3.73
C MET A 104 -19.24 -23.31 5.18
N ASP A 105 -19.09 -24.30 6.06
CA ASP A 105 -19.09 -24.09 7.52
C ASP A 105 -17.82 -23.36 7.94
N LEU A 106 -17.90 -22.03 7.94
CA LEU A 106 -16.85 -21.09 8.31
C LEU A 106 -17.24 -20.33 9.58
N PRO A 107 -16.26 -19.87 10.38
CA PRO A 107 -16.49 -18.84 11.39
C PRO A 107 -17.09 -17.58 10.74
N PRO A 108 -17.56 -16.57 11.53
CA PRO A 108 -18.16 -15.34 11.01
C PRO A 108 -17.12 -14.39 10.36
N VAL A 109 -16.30 -14.93 9.45
CA VAL A 109 -15.28 -14.22 8.70
C VAL A 109 -15.94 -13.36 7.63
N PRO A 110 -15.66 -12.03 7.57
CA PRO A 110 -16.13 -11.19 6.49
C PRO A 110 -15.62 -11.67 5.13
N LEU A 111 -16.53 -11.79 4.17
CA LEU A 111 -16.21 -12.14 2.79
C LEU A 111 -16.30 -10.91 1.89
N PHE A 112 -15.23 -10.66 1.13
CA PHE A 112 -15.11 -9.57 0.17
C PHE A 112 -15.08 -10.13 -1.26
N ALA A 113 -15.90 -9.57 -2.15
CA ALA A 113 -15.99 -10.01 -3.52
C ALA A 113 -14.80 -9.49 -4.33
N SER A 114 -13.90 -10.38 -4.74
CA SER A 114 -12.72 -10.05 -5.54
C SER A 114 -13.09 -9.44 -6.89
N THR A 115 -12.19 -8.68 -7.53
CA THR A 115 -12.38 -8.31 -8.95
C THR A 115 -12.52 -9.53 -9.86
N GLN A 116 -12.10 -10.71 -9.39
CA GLN A 116 -12.31 -11.98 -10.07
C GLN A 116 -13.77 -12.47 -10.14
N THR A 117 -14.70 -11.88 -9.38
CA THR A 117 -16.14 -12.13 -9.49
C THR A 117 -16.82 -11.29 -10.57
N HIS A 118 -16.04 -10.52 -11.34
CA HIS A 118 -16.51 -9.66 -12.44
C HIS A 118 -17.54 -8.60 -11.99
N ASN A 119 -17.12 -7.75 -11.06
CA ASN A 119 -17.97 -6.74 -10.42
C ASN A 119 -18.10 -5.48 -11.27
N PHE A 120 -18.90 -5.56 -12.33
CA PHE A 120 -18.98 -4.53 -13.37
C PHE A 120 -20.30 -3.73 -13.40
N SER A 121 -21.46 -4.37 -13.17
CA SER A 121 -22.77 -3.70 -13.29
C SER A 121 -23.43 -3.43 -11.92
N PRO A 122 -24.32 -2.42 -11.81
CA PRO A 122 -25.10 -2.18 -10.59
C PRO A 122 -25.86 -3.42 -10.10
N GLU A 123 -26.50 -4.17 -11.01
CA GLU A 123 -27.29 -5.35 -10.68
C GLU A 123 -26.40 -6.46 -10.09
N LYS A 124 -25.19 -6.64 -10.65
CA LYS A 124 -24.22 -7.64 -10.16
C LYS A 124 -23.74 -7.29 -8.76
N VAL A 125 -23.41 -6.02 -8.50
CA VAL A 125 -22.94 -5.57 -7.17
C VAL A 125 -24.07 -5.67 -6.14
N LEU A 126 -25.30 -5.28 -6.51
CA LEU A 126 -26.47 -5.41 -5.64
C LEU A 126 -26.78 -6.88 -5.32
N PHE A 127 -26.61 -7.79 -6.28
CA PHE A 127 -26.72 -9.23 -6.02
C PHE A 127 -25.70 -9.69 -4.97
N LEU A 128 -24.42 -9.29 -5.09
CA LEU A 128 -23.38 -9.68 -4.15
C LEU A 128 -23.63 -9.10 -2.74
N GLU A 129 -24.08 -7.84 -2.67
CA GLU A 129 -24.51 -7.23 -1.40
C GLU A 129 -25.64 -8.03 -0.75
N LYS A 130 -26.70 -8.36 -1.50
CA LYS A 130 -27.82 -9.17 -0.99
C LYS A 130 -27.42 -10.59 -0.59
N ALA A 131 -26.39 -11.14 -1.23
CA ALA A 131 -25.84 -12.44 -0.87
C ALA A 131 -25.03 -12.40 0.45
N GLY A 132 -24.69 -11.21 0.96
CA GLY A 132 -24.01 -11.05 2.25
C GLY A 132 -22.54 -10.64 2.16
N PHE A 133 -22.04 -10.28 0.97
CA PHE A 133 -20.68 -9.72 0.85
C PHE A 133 -20.59 -8.38 1.57
N GLN A 134 -19.58 -8.24 2.43
CA GLN A 134 -19.38 -7.03 3.24
C GLN A 134 -18.54 -5.95 2.54
N ARG A 135 -17.94 -6.27 1.39
CA ARG A 135 -17.24 -5.34 0.51
C ARG A 135 -17.20 -5.89 -0.91
N VAL A 136 -17.30 -5.00 -1.89
CA VAL A 136 -17.16 -5.38 -3.31
C VAL A 136 -16.00 -4.62 -3.96
N ILE A 137 -15.07 -5.38 -4.53
CA ILE A 137 -13.92 -4.83 -5.24
C ILE A 137 -14.29 -4.71 -6.71
N LEU A 138 -14.45 -3.48 -7.17
CA LEU A 138 -14.98 -3.15 -8.48
C LEU A 138 -13.98 -3.42 -9.61
N ALA A 139 -14.51 -3.74 -10.79
CA ALA A 139 -13.73 -3.93 -12.01
C ALA A 139 -12.99 -2.63 -12.39
N ARG A 140 -11.72 -2.75 -12.81
CA ARG A 140 -10.84 -1.58 -13.04
C ARG A 140 -11.25 -0.77 -14.25
N GLU A 141 -11.96 -1.40 -15.17
CA GLU A 141 -12.39 -0.85 -16.45
C GLU A 141 -13.67 0.01 -16.38
N LEU A 142 -14.17 0.33 -15.19
CA LEU A 142 -15.32 1.21 -14.98
C LEU A 142 -14.94 2.70 -15.07
N SER A 143 -15.89 3.52 -15.54
CA SER A 143 -15.82 4.99 -15.44
C SER A 143 -16.39 5.51 -14.11
N LEU A 144 -16.11 6.78 -13.78
CA LEU A 144 -16.71 7.44 -12.61
C LEU A 144 -18.24 7.41 -12.62
N GLU A 145 -18.85 7.62 -13.79
CA GLU A 145 -20.30 7.56 -13.98
C GLU A 145 -20.86 6.17 -13.63
N GLN A 146 -20.18 5.11 -14.06
CA GLN A 146 -20.59 3.74 -13.77
C GLN A 146 -20.41 3.38 -12.30
N ILE A 147 -19.31 3.84 -11.67
CA ILE A 147 -19.09 3.69 -10.23
C ILE A 147 -20.20 4.38 -9.44
N ALA A 148 -20.55 5.62 -9.81
CA ALA A 148 -21.63 6.36 -9.17
C ALA A 148 -23.00 5.66 -9.33
N ALA A 149 -23.28 5.10 -10.51
CA ALA A 149 -24.49 4.32 -10.75
C ALA A 149 -24.57 3.06 -9.87
N ILE A 150 -23.44 2.36 -9.67
CA ILE A 150 -23.35 1.25 -8.73
C ILE A 150 -23.64 1.73 -7.30
N ARG A 151 -23.00 2.81 -6.85
CA ARG A 151 -23.20 3.36 -5.51
C ARG A 151 -24.64 3.76 -5.26
N GLN A 152 -25.34 4.35 -6.24
CA GLN A 152 -26.74 4.76 -6.11
C GLN A 152 -27.70 3.59 -5.80
N GLN A 153 -27.34 2.36 -6.15
CA GLN A 153 -28.20 1.19 -5.98
C GLN A 153 -27.76 0.28 -4.82
N THR A 154 -26.66 0.60 -4.15
CA THR A 154 -26.02 -0.29 -3.18
C THR A 154 -25.63 0.50 -1.93
N THR A 155 -25.40 -0.19 -0.81
CA THR A 155 -24.82 0.40 0.41
C THR A 155 -23.49 -0.23 0.82
N VAL A 156 -23.18 -1.43 0.33
CA VAL A 156 -21.92 -2.14 0.55
C VAL A 156 -20.70 -1.24 0.28
N PRO A 157 -19.66 -1.25 1.12
CA PRO A 157 -18.40 -0.56 0.85
C PRO A 157 -17.81 -0.95 -0.50
N LEU A 158 -17.39 0.06 -1.27
CA LEU A 158 -16.82 -0.11 -2.61
C LEU A 158 -15.31 0.11 -2.57
N GLU A 159 -14.56 -0.85 -3.13
CA GLU A 159 -13.11 -0.82 -3.25
C GLU A 159 -12.70 -0.73 -4.72
N PHE A 160 -11.73 0.12 -5.03
CA PHE A 160 -11.27 0.34 -6.41
C PHE A 160 -9.74 0.41 -6.49
N PHE A 161 -9.17 -0.16 -7.55
CA PHE A 161 -7.72 -0.04 -7.77
C PHE A 161 -7.34 1.37 -8.22
N VAL A 162 -6.35 1.98 -7.60
CA VAL A 162 -5.88 3.33 -7.95
C VAL A 162 -4.49 3.34 -8.59
N HIS A 163 -3.72 2.26 -8.43
CA HIS A 163 -2.34 2.22 -8.90
C HIS A 163 -1.89 0.81 -9.29
N GLY A 164 -0.94 0.71 -10.23
CA GLY A 164 -0.20 -0.51 -10.54
C GLY A 164 -0.66 -1.23 -11.82
N ALA A 165 -0.26 -2.49 -12.01
CA ALA A 165 -0.35 -3.14 -13.33
C ALA A 165 -1.80 -3.43 -13.78
N LEU A 166 -2.13 -3.11 -15.03
CA LEU A 166 -3.42 -3.41 -15.67
C LEU A 166 -3.43 -4.73 -16.45
N CYS A 167 -4.62 -5.34 -16.52
CA CYS A 167 -4.93 -6.47 -17.39
C CYS A 167 -5.69 -5.97 -18.63
N VAL A 168 -5.49 -6.63 -19.78
CA VAL A 168 -6.14 -6.25 -21.04
C VAL A 168 -7.57 -6.77 -21.17
N CYS A 169 -7.88 -7.89 -20.52
CA CYS A 169 -9.22 -8.48 -20.49
C CYS A 169 -10.04 -7.92 -19.33
N PHE A 170 -11.36 -8.08 -19.43
CA PHE A 170 -12.27 -7.79 -18.32
C PHE A 170 -11.84 -8.51 -17.03
N SER A 171 -11.99 -7.79 -15.92
CA SER A 171 -11.61 -8.25 -14.59
C SER A 171 -12.30 -9.58 -14.25
N GLY A 172 -11.50 -10.60 -13.94
CA GLY A 172 -11.97 -11.97 -13.63
C GLY A 172 -12.28 -12.87 -14.82
N GLN A 173 -12.21 -12.36 -16.05
CA GLN A 173 -12.67 -13.05 -17.25
C GLN A 173 -11.54 -13.37 -18.25
N CYS A 174 -10.30 -13.49 -17.76
CA CYS A 174 -9.14 -13.76 -18.61
C CYS A 174 -8.82 -15.25 -18.72
N TYR A 175 -9.13 -15.84 -19.88
CA TYR A 175 -8.83 -17.24 -20.20
C TYR A 175 -7.64 -17.41 -21.15
N LEU A 176 -6.99 -16.30 -21.53
CA LEU A 176 -5.96 -16.27 -22.55
C LEU A 176 -4.77 -17.18 -22.23
N SER A 177 -4.27 -17.12 -21.00
CA SER A 177 -3.13 -17.94 -20.56
C SER A 177 -3.46 -19.44 -20.54
N GLN A 178 -4.69 -19.79 -20.19
CA GLN A 178 -5.16 -21.17 -20.19
C GLN A 178 -5.22 -21.71 -21.61
N ALA A 179 -5.78 -20.93 -22.54
CA ALA A 179 -5.93 -21.33 -23.93
C ALA A 179 -4.59 -21.58 -24.65
N PHE A 180 -3.54 -20.81 -24.32
CA PHE A 180 -2.22 -20.97 -24.97
C PHE A 180 -1.32 -22.02 -24.31
N TRP A 181 -1.34 -22.16 -22.98
CA TRP A 181 -0.34 -22.95 -22.25
C TRP A 181 -0.87 -23.77 -21.08
N ASP A 182 -2.19 -24.01 -20.97
CA ASP A 182 -2.80 -24.77 -19.87
C ASP A 182 -2.48 -24.19 -18.47
N ARG A 183 -2.20 -22.88 -18.43
CA ARG A 183 -1.85 -22.12 -17.24
C ARG A 183 -2.93 -21.08 -16.95
N SER A 184 -3.77 -21.29 -15.94
CA SER A 184 -4.94 -20.44 -15.69
C SER A 184 -4.62 -19.21 -14.83
N ALA A 185 -4.93 -18.02 -15.37
CA ALA A 185 -4.89 -16.77 -14.61
C ALA A 185 -5.91 -16.76 -13.46
N ASN A 186 -7.06 -17.42 -13.64
CA ASN A 186 -8.09 -17.58 -12.61
C ASN A 186 -7.71 -18.60 -11.52
N ARG A 187 -6.61 -19.34 -11.72
CA ARG A 187 -5.95 -20.19 -10.70
C ARG A 187 -4.60 -19.62 -10.23
N GLY A 188 -4.36 -18.33 -10.49
CA GLY A 188 -3.17 -17.62 -10.02
C GLY A 188 -1.87 -17.94 -10.74
N ASP A 189 -1.93 -18.64 -11.88
CA ASP A 189 -0.77 -19.07 -12.66
C ASP A 189 -0.72 -18.44 -14.06
N CYS A 190 -0.96 -17.13 -14.16
CA CYS A 190 -0.93 -16.43 -15.45
C CYS A 190 0.48 -16.38 -16.06
N ALA A 191 0.63 -16.86 -17.30
CA ALA A 191 1.88 -16.78 -18.09
C ALA A 191 2.10 -15.41 -18.75
N GLN A 192 1.17 -14.46 -18.56
CA GLN A 192 1.20 -13.11 -19.12
C GLN A 192 1.27 -13.02 -20.66
N PRO A 193 0.43 -13.76 -21.43
CA PRO A 193 0.40 -13.70 -22.89
C PRO A 193 0.26 -12.27 -23.44
N CYS A 194 -0.49 -11.41 -22.75
CA CYS A 194 -0.68 -10.02 -23.15
C CYS A 194 0.62 -9.19 -23.17
N ARG A 195 1.71 -9.69 -22.57
CA ARG A 195 3.02 -9.04 -22.55
C ARG A 195 3.96 -9.53 -23.66
N LEU A 196 3.55 -10.51 -24.47
CA LEU A 196 4.36 -10.99 -25.60
C LEU A 196 4.31 -10.02 -26.80
N PRO A 197 5.29 -10.10 -27.72
CA PRO A 197 5.22 -9.42 -29.01
C PRO A 197 4.22 -10.12 -29.95
N TYR A 198 3.49 -9.33 -30.73
CA TYR A 198 2.49 -9.79 -31.70
C TYR A 198 2.73 -9.16 -33.07
N LYS A 199 2.12 -9.77 -34.09
CA LYS A 199 1.96 -9.21 -35.44
C LYS A 199 0.52 -8.79 -35.64
N LEU A 200 0.30 -7.62 -36.24
CA LEU A 200 -1.02 -7.15 -36.65
C LEU A 200 -1.14 -7.23 -38.16
N PHE A 201 -2.18 -7.90 -38.65
CA PHE A 201 -2.52 -7.97 -40.07
C PHE A 201 -3.82 -7.17 -40.31
N ASP A 202 -3.93 -6.52 -41.46
CA ASP A 202 -5.18 -5.92 -41.90
C ASP A 202 -6.16 -6.96 -42.46
N ASN A 203 -7.35 -6.52 -42.87
CA ASN A 203 -8.39 -7.40 -43.41
C ASN A 203 -8.00 -8.11 -44.71
N ASN A 204 -6.96 -7.65 -45.40
CA ASN A 204 -6.43 -8.26 -46.62
C ASN A 204 -5.24 -9.20 -46.33
N GLY A 205 -4.92 -9.43 -45.05
CA GLY A 205 -3.78 -10.25 -44.63
C GLY A 205 -2.43 -9.56 -44.77
N LYS A 206 -2.38 -8.24 -45.02
CA LYS A 206 -1.13 -7.49 -45.09
C LYS A 206 -0.63 -7.19 -43.68
N LEU A 207 0.65 -7.44 -43.43
CA LEU A 207 1.31 -7.08 -42.18
C LEU A 207 1.33 -5.55 -42.00
N VAL A 208 0.77 -5.07 -40.89
CA VAL A 208 0.69 -3.65 -40.52
C VAL A 208 1.69 -3.31 -39.41
N ILE A 209 1.80 -4.18 -38.40
CA ILE A 209 2.71 -4.00 -37.26
C ILE A 209 3.37 -5.34 -36.96
N GLU A 210 4.67 -5.32 -36.66
CA GLU A 210 5.44 -6.48 -36.24
C GLU A 210 6.27 -6.15 -34.99
N ASN A 211 6.55 -7.17 -34.17
CA ASN A 211 7.42 -7.08 -32.99
C ASN A 211 7.00 -6.00 -31.99
N LYS A 212 5.68 -5.82 -31.77
CA LYS A 212 5.11 -4.91 -30.77
C LYS A 212 4.22 -5.63 -29.78
N HIS A 213 4.16 -5.10 -28.57
CA HIS A 213 3.38 -5.63 -27.45
C HIS A 213 1.95 -5.10 -27.48
N LEU A 214 1.20 -5.49 -28.52
CA LEU A 214 -0.11 -4.91 -28.86
C LEU A 214 -1.16 -4.99 -27.74
N LEU A 215 -1.05 -5.99 -26.87
CA LEU A 215 -1.97 -6.24 -25.75
C LEU A 215 -1.42 -5.78 -24.39
N SER A 216 -0.21 -5.21 -24.37
CA SER A 216 0.45 -4.77 -23.14
C SER A 216 -0.08 -3.39 -22.75
N LEU A 217 -0.66 -3.28 -21.56
CA LEU A 217 -1.14 -2.00 -21.05
C LEU A 217 -0.07 -1.24 -20.26
N LYS A 218 -0.19 0.07 -20.23
CA LYS A 218 0.43 0.95 -19.24
C LYS A 218 -0.04 0.59 -17.83
N ASP A 219 0.64 1.11 -16.83
CA ASP A 219 0.22 0.92 -15.44
C ASP A 219 -0.83 1.98 -15.06
N LEU A 220 -1.74 1.62 -14.17
CA LEU A 220 -2.79 2.50 -13.65
C LEU A 220 -2.15 3.55 -12.72
N ASN A 221 -2.60 4.80 -12.85
CA ASN A 221 -2.33 5.84 -11.86
C ASN A 221 -3.50 6.83 -11.81
N ASN A 222 -4.29 6.75 -10.75
CA ASN A 222 -5.45 7.60 -10.49
C ASN A 222 -5.18 8.62 -9.37
N SER A 223 -3.91 8.97 -9.12
CA SER A 223 -3.53 9.94 -8.08
C SER A 223 -4.26 11.28 -8.20
N ASN A 224 -4.51 11.72 -9.44
CA ASN A 224 -5.20 12.98 -9.72
C ASN A 224 -6.73 12.87 -9.62
N HIS A 225 -7.28 11.68 -9.34
CA HIS A 225 -8.73 11.41 -9.38
C HIS A 225 -9.26 10.85 -8.06
N ILE A 226 -8.49 10.89 -6.98
CA ILE A 226 -8.90 10.35 -5.68
C ILE A 226 -10.14 11.09 -5.15
N SER A 227 -10.21 12.42 -5.30
CA SER A 227 -11.39 13.18 -4.88
C SER A 227 -12.65 12.80 -5.64
N GLU A 228 -12.54 12.59 -6.95
CA GLU A 228 -13.64 12.19 -7.82
C GLU A 228 -14.09 10.76 -7.52
N LEU A 229 -13.15 9.84 -7.23
CA LEU A 229 -13.45 8.48 -6.79
C LEU A 229 -14.20 8.46 -5.45
N ILE A 230 -13.78 9.29 -4.48
CA ILE A 230 -14.50 9.46 -3.20
C ILE A 230 -15.94 9.91 -3.48
N ASN A 231 -16.11 10.95 -4.30
CA ASN A 231 -17.43 11.49 -4.63
C ASN A 231 -18.31 10.48 -5.40
N ALA A 232 -17.71 9.59 -6.20
CA ALA A 232 -18.41 8.51 -6.88
C ALA A 232 -18.84 7.37 -5.94
N GLY A 233 -18.35 7.35 -4.70
CA GLY A 233 -18.73 6.40 -3.66
C GLY A 233 -17.67 5.36 -3.29
N ILE A 234 -16.42 5.51 -3.75
CA ILE A 234 -15.32 4.64 -3.34
C ILE A 234 -14.83 5.03 -1.94
N SER A 235 -14.67 4.03 -1.07
CA SER A 235 -14.15 4.22 0.29
C SER A 235 -12.85 3.46 0.56
N SER A 236 -12.46 2.51 -0.29
CA SER A 236 -11.15 1.83 -0.20
C SER A 236 -10.36 1.95 -1.51
N PHE A 237 -9.15 2.49 -1.41
CA PHE A 237 -8.24 2.76 -2.51
C PHE A 237 -7.13 1.72 -2.53
N LYS A 238 -7.21 0.80 -3.50
CA LYS A 238 -6.32 -0.36 -3.57
C LYS A 238 -5.13 -0.12 -4.47
N ILE A 239 -3.93 -0.39 -3.95
CA ILE A 239 -2.69 -0.43 -4.73
C ILE A 239 -2.46 -1.86 -5.24
N GLU A 240 -2.19 -2.04 -6.53
CA GLU A 240 -1.74 -3.33 -7.10
C GLU A 240 -0.23 -3.48 -6.91
N GLY A 241 0.23 -4.66 -6.49
CA GLY A 241 1.67 -4.89 -6.35
C GLY A 241 2.12 -6.05 -5.47
N ARG A 242 1.36 -7.13 -5.30
CA ARG A 242 1.77 -8.27 -4.44
C ARG A 242 3.06 -9.00 -4.88
N LEU A 243 3.55 -8.72 -6.09
CA LEU A 243 4.83 -9.23 -6.59
C LEU A 243 5.93 -8.15 -6.60
N LYS A 244 5.62 -6.92 -6.16
CA LYS A 244 6.56 -5.81 -6.12
C LYS A 244 7.44 -5.92 -4.88
N ASP A 245 8.61 -5.29 -4.96
CA ASP A 245 9.53 -5.21 -3.84
C ASP A 245 9.06 -4.22 -2.78
N ILE A 246 9.72 -4.26 -1.63
CA ILE A 246 9.41 -3.42 -0.48
C ILE A 246 9.60 -1.92 -0.78
N SER A 247 10.54 -1.55 -1.66
CA SER A 247 10.79 -0.15 -2.04
C SER A 247 9.58 0.44 -2.78
N TYR A 248 9.01 -0.32 -3.72
CA TYR A 248 7.74 0.03 -4.37
C TYR A 248 6.62 0.23 -3.34
N ILE A 249 6.47 -0.69 -2.38
CA ILE A 249 5.42 -0.61 -1.36
C ILE A 249 5.58 0.66 -0.51
N LYS A 250 6.78 0.94 0.00
CA LYS A 250 7.06 2.14 0.80
C LYS A 250 6.77 3.41 0.02
N ASN A 251 7.25 3.50 -1.21
CA ASN A 251 7.09 4.69 -2.04
C ASN A 251 5.62 4.95 -2.41
N ILE A 252 4.93 3.96 -2.97
CA ILE A 252 3.56 4.15 -3.46
C ILE A 252 2.58 4.33 -2.29
N SER A 253 2.76 3.62 -1.17
CA SER A 253 1.90 3.80 0.01
C SER A 253 2.03 5.21 0.58
N SER A 254 3.27 5.71 0.78
CA SER A 254 3.50 7.08 1.26
C SER A 254 2.93 8.13 0.31
N PHE A 255 3.05 7.92 -1.01
CA PHE A 255 2.53 8.84 -2.02
C PHE A 255 1.01 8.99 -1.93
N TYR A 256 0.28 7.88 -1.94
CA TYR A 256 -1.19 7.91 -1.81
C TYR A 256 -1.65 8.36 -0.43
N ARG A 257 -0.90 8.04 0.64
CA ARG A 257 -1.19 8.53 1.99
C ARG A 257 -1.20 10.05 2.05
N GLY A 258 -0.18 10.69 1.45
CA GLY A 258 -0.09 12.15 1.39
C GLY A 258 -1.29 12.78 0.68
N ILE A 259 -1.73 12.18 -0.43
CA ILE A 259 -2.91 12.64 -1.18
C ILE A 259 -4.18 12.52 -0.32
N ILE A 260 -4.42 11.36 0.29
CA ILE A 260 -5.63 11.14 1.09
C ILE A 260 -5.62 12.04 2.34
N ASP A 261 -4.48 12.20 3.01
CA ASP A 261 -4.36 13.08 4.18
C ASP A 261 -4.68 14.54 3.82
N SER A 262 -4.17 15.04 2.69
CA SER A 262 -4.51 16.38 2.20
C SER A 262 -6.01 16.55 1.94
N ILE A 263 -6.69 15.51 1.43
CA ILE A 263 -8.14 15.53 1.24
C ILE A 263 -8.90 15.56 2.58
N LEU A 264 -8.42 14.82 3.58
CA LEU A 264 -9.04 14.75 4.92
C LEU A 264 -8.94 16.09 5.67
N GLU A 265 -7.83 16.82 5.55
CA GLU A 265 -7.66 18.15 6.16
C GLU A 265 -8.74 19.15 5.70
N GLY A 266 -9.25 18.99 4.46
CA GLY A 266 -10.25 19.87 3.87
C GLY A 266 -11.71 19.39 3.98
N LYS A 267 -11.99 18.20 4.56
CA LYS A 267 -13.34 17.62 4.54
C LYS A 267 -13.70 16.92 5.87
N PRO A 268 -14.45 17.59 6.78
CA PRO A 268 -14.78 17.05 8.11
C PRO A 268 -15.71 15.81 8.09
N ASN A 269 -16.34 15.51 6.95
CA ASN A 269 -17.21 14.35 6.80
C ASN A 269 -16.44 13.04 6.60
N TYR A 270 -15.11 13.08 6.46
CA TYR A 270 -14.27 11.91 6.26
C TYR A 270 -13.25 11.76 7.37
N ALA A 271 -12.89 10.52 7.69
CA ALA A 271 -11.87 10.17 8.67
C ALA A 271 -10.92 9.11 8.13
N LYS A 272 -9.77 8.94 8.79
CA LYS A 272 -8.85 7.83 8.51
C LYS A 272 -9.48 6.51 8.97
N ALA A 273 -9.18 5.42 8.25
CA ALA A 273 -9.64 4.09 8.64
C ALA A 273 -8.76 3.44 9.72
N SER A 274 -7.57 3.99 9.98
CA SER A 274 -6.61 3.48 10.97
C SER A 274 -5.88 4.63 11.68
N SER A 275 -5.05 4.29 12.66
CA SER A 275 -4.49 5.19 13.67
C SER A 275 -3.00 5.44 13.48
N GLY A 276 -2.51 6.55 14.01
CA GLY A 276 -1.12 6.97 13.98
C GLY A 276 -0.70 7.62 12.66
N LYS A 277 0.34 8.45 12.76
CA LYS A 277 0.92 9.19 11.65
C LYS A 277 2.27 8.59 11.24
N PRO A 278 2.47 8.27 9.95
CA PRO A 278 3.77 7.82 9.46
C PRO A 278 4.77 8.99 9.40
N PHE A 279 6.00 8.74 9.82
CA PHE A 279 7.15 9.60 9.57
C PHE A 279 7.84 9.16 8.28
N ILE A 280 7.86 10.05 7.29
CA ILE A 280 8.43 9.82 5.97
C ILE A 280 9.57 10.81 5.74
N SER A 281 10.81 10.32 5.64
CA SER A 281 12.01 11.16 5.43
C SER A 281 12.46 11.24 3.97
N PHE A 282 11.59 10.90 3.02
CA PHE A 282 11.86 10.93 1.59
C PHE A 282 10.65 11.53 0.86
N GLU A 283 10.86 12.05 -0.34
CA GLU A 283 9.76 12.52 -1.19
C GLU A 283 9.22 11.35 -2.02
N PRO A 284 7.97 10.89 -1.80
CA PRO A 284 7.41 9.80 -2.57
C PRO A 284 7.16 10.21 -4.02
N ASN A 285 7.55 9.38 -4.98
CA ASN A 285 7.37 9.66 -6.40
C ASN A 285 7.15 8.36 -7.20
N PRO A 286 5.93 8.11 -7.72
CA PRO A 286 5.62 6.92 -8.50
C PRO A 286 6.47 6.73 -9.76
N GLU A 287 6.96 7.81 -10.37
CA GLU A 287 7.81 7.75 -11.58
C GLU A 287 9.16 7.07 -11.30
N ARG A 288 9.65 7.15 -10.06
CA ARG A 288 10.92 6.53 -9.62
C ARG A 288 10.78 5.05 -9.24
N SER A 289 9.57 4.52 -9.30
CA SER A 289 9.29 3.09 -9.12
C SER A 289 9.02 2.43 -10.47
N PHE A 290 9.02 1.09 -10.49
CA PHE A 290 8.67 0.35 -11.70
C PHE A 290 7.34 0.83 -12.26
N ASN A 291 7.35 1.29 -13.52
CA ASN A 291 6.15 1.63 -14.26
C ASN A 291 6.39 1.47 -15.77
N ARG A 292 5.31 1.25 -16.53
CA ARG A 292 5.34 1.16 -18.01
C ARG A 292 4.81 2.44 -18.66
N GLY A 293 4.98 3.57 -17.98
CA GLY A 293 4.14 4.75 -18.15
C GLY A 293 2.76 4.56 -17.53
N PHE A 294 2.05 5.69 -17.37
CA PHE A 294 0.78 5.74 -16.66
C PHE A 294 -0.44 6.02 -17.55
N THR A 295 -1.60 5.56 -17.07
CA THR A 295 -2.92 5.87 -17.61
C THR A 295 -3.94 5.92 -16.47
N ASP A 296 -4.97 6.75 -16.63
CA ASP A 296 -6.21 6.79 -15.84
C ASP A 296 -7.21 5.67 -16.22
N HIS A 297 -6.84 4.87 -17.23
CA HIS A 297 -7.67 3.82 -17.82
C HIS A 297 -9.03 4.37 -18.31
N PHE A 298 -10.15 4.00 -17.67
CA PHE A 298 -11.49 4.42 -18.12
C PHE A 298 -12.19 5.40 -17.16
N ILE A 299 -11.50 5.88 -16.11
CA ILE A 299 -12.08 6.78 -15.10
C ILE A 299 -12.64 8.06 -15.72
N ILE A 300 -11.86 8.75 -16.57
CA ILE A 300 -12.30 9.95 -17.29
C ILE A 300 -12.34 9.72 -18.80
N HIS A 301 -11.28 9.18 -19.39
CA HIS A 301 -11.10 9.20 -20.85
C HIS A 301 -11.34 7.84 -21.53
N LYS A 302 -12.51 7.67 -22.15
CA LYS A 302 -12.83 6.45 -22.92
C LYS A 302 -11.85 6.16 -24.07
N ASN A 303 -11.20 7.18 -24.65
CA ASN A 303 -10.37 7.06 -25.87
C ASN A 303 -8.85 7.24 -25.66
N ALA A 304 -8.33 7.22 -24.43
CA ALA A 304 -6.89 7.40 -24.20
C ALA A 304 -6.02 6.24 -24.73
N LYS A 305 -4.80 6.54 -25.20
CA LYS A 305 -3.76 5.54 -25.56
C LYS A 305 -3.27 4.82 -24.29
N LYS A 306 -3.92 3.70 -23.98
CA LYS A 306 -3.70 2.87 -22.78
C LYS A 306 -2.62 1.80 -22.93
N ALA A 307 -2.26 1.44 -24.17
CA ALA A 307 -1.27 0.41 -24.44
C ALA A 307 0.17 0.94 -24.30
N SER A 308 1.07 0.10 -23.78
CA SER A 308 2.52 0.22 -23.87
C SER A 308 3.00 -0.70 -24.99
N LEU A 309 2.81 -0.25 -26.23
CA LEU A 309 3.04 -1.05 -27.45
C LEU A 309 4.52 -1.40 -27.65
N ASP A 310 5.42 -0.51 -27.22
CA ASP A 310 6.85 -0.64 -27.51
C ASP A 310 7.58 -1.51 -26.50
N THR A 311 7.06 -1.66 -25.27
CA THR A 311 7.74 -2.44 -24.24
C THR A 311 6.81 -2.85 -23.07
N PRO A 312 6.95 -4.08 -22.55
CA PRO A 312 6.34 -4.52 -21.30
C PRO A 312 7.28 -4.31 -20.11
N LYS A 313 8.48 -3.75 -20.32
CA LYS A 313 9.49 -3.50 -19.28
C LYS A 313 9.27 -2.13 -18.62
N SER A 314 9.95 -1.91 -17.49
CA SER A 314 9.93 -0.61 -16.82
C SER A 314 10.54 0.47 -17.72
N LYS A 315 9.79 1.55 -17.91
CA LYS A 315 10.26 2.79 -18.53
C LYS A 315 10.82 3.73 -17.46
N GLY A 316 10.12 3.85 -16.32
CA GLY A 316 10.53 4.71 -15.22
C GLY A 316 10.43 6.20 -15.54
N GLN A 317 11.10 7.02 -14.73
CA GLN A 317 11.01 8.47 -14.74
C GLN A 317 11.61 9.07 -16.01
N TYR A 318 10.93 10.01 -16.66
CA TYR A 318 11.55 10.82 -17.72
C TYR A 318 12.62 11.75 -17.15
N ILE A 319 13.82 11.74 -17.74
CA ILE A 319 14.98 12.51 -17.25
C ILE A 319 15.25 13.72 -18.13
N GLY A 320 15.16 13.57 -19.46
CA GLY A 320 15.53 14.65 -20.38
C GLY A 320 15.90 14.15 -21.77
N LYS A 321 16.56 15.02 -22.55
CA LYS A 321 17.02 14.70 -23.91
C LYS A 321 18.53 14.74 -24.01
N VAL A 322 19.10 13.88 -24.85
CA VAL A 322 20.52 13.96 -25.21
C VAL A 322 20.77 15.24 -26.02
N VAL A 323 21.76 16.03 -25.63
CA VAL A 323 22.09 17.31 -26.29
C VAL A 323 23.45 17.34 -26.98
N GLY A 324 24.28 16.32 -26.79
CA GLY A 324 25.58 16.23 -27.43
C GLY A 324 26.37 15.01 -27.00
N PHE A 325 27.34 14.64 -27.84
CA PHE A 325 28.27 13.55 -27.58
C PHE A 325 29.71 14.08 -27.46
N ASP A 326 30.49 13.43 -26.60
CA ASP A 326 31.93 13.62 -26.50
C ASP A 326 32.59 12.25 -26.33
N GLY A 327 33.12 11.71 -27.43
CA GLY A 327 33.62 10.34 -27.49
C GLY A 327 32.55 9.31 -27.14
N GLN A 328 32.79 8.53 -26.08
CA GLN A 328 31.86 7.52 -25.56
C GLN A 328 30.89 8.04 -24.48
N SER A 329 30.96 9.34 -24.18
CA SER A 329 30.09 10.01 -23.22
C SER A 329 29.09 10.92 -23.93
N PHE A 330 28.03 11.29 -23.23
CA PHE A 330 27.01 12.20 -23.77
C PHE A 330 26.43 13.07 -22.66
N SER A 331 25.88 14.22 -23.04
CA SER A 331 25.24 15.14 -22.11
C SER A 331 23.73 15.06 -22.23
N ILE A 332 23.03 15.14 -21.10
CA ILE A 332 21.57 15.19 -21.04
C ILE A 332 21.13 16.59 -20.59
N ASP A 333 20.19 17.21 -21.28
CA ASP A 333 19.47 18.36 -20.75
C ASP A 333 18.48 17.88 -19.69
N THR A 334 18.91 17.96 -18.43
CA THR A 334 18.14 17.52 -17.28
C THR A 334 18.39 18.39 -16.06
N LYS A 335 17.38 18.45 -15.19
CA LYS A 335 17.47 19.00 -13.83
C LYS A 335 17.57 17.90 -12.78
N GLU A 336 17.43 16.64 -13.19
CA GLU A 336 17.47 15.49 -12.31
C GLU A 336 18.93 15.16 -11.94
N ILE A 337 19.16 14.82 -10.67
CA ILE A 337 20.48 14.43 -10.19
C ILE A 337 20.74 12.98 -10.60
N LEU A 338 21.68 12.75 -11.52
CA LEU A 338 22.13 11.43 -11.96
C LEU A 338 23.30 10.94 -11.09
N ARG A 339 23.36 9.63 -10.84
CA ARG A 339 24.43 9.03 -10.03
C ARG A 339 25.02 7.77 -10.69
N PRO A 340 26.29 7.44 -10.41
CA PRO A 340 26.85 6.15 -10.74
C PRO A 340 25.98 5.00 -10.21
N GLY A 341 25.72 4.01 -11.07
CA GLY A 341 24.87 2.86 -10.78
C GLY A 341 23.41 3.01 -11.24
N ASP A 342 22.93 4.23 -11.50
CA ASP A 342 21.57 4.43 -12.03
C ASP A 342 21.38 3.67 -13.35
N GLY A 343 20.18 3.11 -13.54
CA GLY A 343 19.77 2.48 -14.79
C GLY A 343 19.04 3.51 -15.64
N LEU A 344 19.55 3.76 -16.85
CA LEU A 344 18.93 4.61 -17.85
C LEU A 344 18.47 3.78 -19.04
N CYS A 345 17.42 4.22 -19.71
CA CYS A 345 16.89 3.61 -20.92
C CYS A 345 16.34 4.63 -21.90
N PHE A 346 16.25 4.22 -23.15
CA PHE A 346 15.76 5.02 -24.27
C PHE A 346 15.14 4.10 -25.32
N PHE A 347 14.35 4.67 -26.22
CA PHE A 347 13.82 3.94 -27.37
C PHE A 347 14.73 4.16 -28.58
N THR A 348 15.14 3.07 -29.23
CA THR A 348 15.87 3.10 -30.50
C THR A 348 14.98 3.64 -31.63
N ALA A 349 15.55 3.87 -32.82
CA ALA A 349 14.78 4.29 -33.99
C ALA A 349 13.69 3.25 -34.39
N SER A 350 13.93 1.97 -34.09
CA SER A 350 12.98 0.86 -34.27
C SER A 350 11.94 0.75 -33.14
N GLY A 351 12.02 1.62 -32.13
CA GLY A 351 11.12 1.62 -30.96
C GLY A 351 11.34 0.43 -30.04
N ILE A 352 12.58 -0.06 -29.94
CA ILE A 352 12.99 -1.06 -28.96
C ILE A 352 13.53 -0.34 -27.73
N LEU A 353 13.11 -0.75 -26.54
CA LEU A 353 13.65 -0.20 -25.30
C LEU A 353 15.06 -0.78 -25.05
N SER A 354 16.08 0.07 -25.17
CA SER A 354 17.47 -0.22 -24.83
C SER A 354 17.85 0.47 -23.52
N GLY A 355 18.75 -0.12 -22.74
CA GLY A 355 19.15 0.42 -21.45
C GLY A 355 20.60 0.10 -21.10
N PHE A 356 21.14 0.89 -20.18
CA PHE A 356 22.51 0.82 -19.68
C PHE A 356 22.59 1.36 -18.26
N ASN A 357 23.70 1.07 -17.58
CA ASN A 357 23.99 1.66 -16.28
C ASN A 357 24.98 2.81 -16.42
N ILE A 358 24.84 3.80 -15.55
CA ILE A 358 25.81 4.88 -15.47
C ILE A 358 27.05 4.37 -14.72
N ASN A 359 28.23 4.46 -15.36
CA ASN A 359 29.50 4.16 -14.70
C ASN A 359 30.02 5.39 -13.93
N ARG A 360 29.95 6.57 -14.55
CA ARG A 360 30.40 7.84 -13.98
C ARG A 360 29.52 9.00 -14.46
N VAL A 361 29.39 10.03 -13.63
CA VAL A 361 28.68 11.28 -13.95
C VAL A 361 29.59 12.47 -13.65
N GLU A 362 29.64 13.45 -14.55
CA GLU A 362 30.30 14.74 -14.36
C GLU A 362 29.31 15.86 -14.72
N GLY A 363 28.63 16.44 -13.73
CA GLY A 363 27.50 17.34 -13.96
C GLY A 363 26.37 16.63 -14.73
N ASN A 364 26.02 17.12 -15.91
CA ASN A 364 25.02 16.51 -16.80
C ASN A 364 25.63 15.55 -17.84
N LYS A 365 26.94 15.33 -17.78
CA LYS A 365 27.67 14.42 -18.67
C LYS A 365 27.67 13.01 -18.09
N VAL A 366 27.18 12.05 -18.87
CA VAL A 366 27.02 10.64 -18.50
C VAL A 366 28.06 9.80 -19.22
N PHE A 367 28.77 8.97 -18.45
CA PHE A 367 29.67 7.94 -18.95
C PHE A 367 29.00 6.58 -18.74
N PRO A 368 28.49 5.94 -19.80
CA PRO A 368 27.85 4.63 -19.70
C PRO A 368 28.86 3.53 -19.39
N ASN A 369 28.39 2.40 -18.85
CA ASN A 369 29.23 1.23 -18.57
C ASN A 369 29.58 0.40 -19.83
N ASN A 370 28.89 0.65 -20.94
CA ASN A 370 29.12 0.00 -22.23
C ASN A 370 28.86 0.99 -23.39
N ILE A 371 29.33 0.63 -24.58
CA ILE A 371 29.01 1.38 -25.80
C ILE A 371 27.51 1.29 -26.07
N ILE A 372 26.88 2.44 -26.32
CA ILE A 372 25.44 2.55 -26.54
C ILE A 372 25.16 2.70 -28.03
N PHE A 373 24.64 1.65 -28.65
CA PHE A 373 24.23 1.67 -30.04
C PHE A 373 22.91 2.43 -30.21
N GLU A 374 22.77 3.16 -31.32
CA GLU A 374 21.55 3.88 -31.74
C GLU A 374 21.08 5.03 -30.83
N LEU A 375 21.84 5.39 -29.80
CA LEU A 375 21.59 6.62 -29.07
C LEU A 375 22.05 7.82 -29.90
N LYS A 376 21.18 8.83 -30.07
CA LYS A 376 21.46 10.04 -30.86
C LYS A 376 21.03 11.31 -30.13
N GLU A 377 21.48 12.45 -30.61
CA GLU A 377 21.00 13.74 -30.11
C GLU A 377 19.48 13.85 -30.29
N GLY A 378 18.83 14.46 -29.30
CA GLY A 378 17.37 14.55 -29.20
C GLY A 378 16.69 13.28 -28.68
N SER A 379 17.41 12.17 -28.45
CA SER A 379 16.81 10.96 -27.85
C SER A 379 16.32 11.26 -26.45
N GLU A 380 15.10 10.81 -26.15
CA GLU A 380 14.51 10.89 -24.81
C GLU A 380 15.09 9.80 -23.89
N ILE A 381 15.56 10.22 -22.72
CA ILE A 381 16.13 9.36 -21.70
C ILE A 381 15.16 9.21 -20.53
N PHE A 382 15.04 7.98 -20.05
CA PHE A 382 14.27 7.61 -18.86
C PHE A 382 15.17 6.89 -17.85
N ARG A 383 14.90 7.05 -16.56
CA ARG A 383 15.57 6.32 -15.47
C ARG A 383 14.66 5.19 -15.01
N ASN A 384 15.07 3.96 -15.27
CA ASN A 384 14.31 2.76 -14.89
C ASN A 384 14.87 2.04 -13.65
N ALA A 385 16.00 2.50 -13.11
CA ALA A 385 16.50 2.13 -11.80
C ALA A 385 17.19 3.33 -11.13
N ASP A 386 16.76 3.69 -9.92
CA ASP A 386 17.29 4.80 -9.13
C ASP A 386 17.96 4.25 -7.87
N LEU A 387 19.26 3.96 -7.97
CA LEU A 387 19.96 3.21 -6.93
C LEU A 387 20.02 3.99 -5.61
N ALA A 388 20.11 5.32 -5.68
CA ALA A 388 20.13 6.16 -4.50
C ALA A 388 18.77 6.18 -3.80
N PHE A 389 17.68 6.26 -4.57
CA PHE A 389 16.33 6.17 -4.02
C PHE A 389 16.06 4.80 -3.42
N ASP A 390 16.44 3.73 -4.11
CA ASP A 390 16.24 2.37 -3.61
C ASP A 390 17.00 2.15 -2.30
N LYS A 391 18.23 2.66 -2.18
CA LYS A 391 19.00 2.62 -0.93
C LYS A 391 18.34 3.44 0.18
N LEU A 392 17.80 4.62 -0.15
CA LEU A 392 17.07 5.46 0.81
C LEU A 392 15.81 4.75 1.32
N LEU A 393 15.04 4.12 0.43
CA LEU A 393 13.85 3.36 0.80
C LEU A 393 14.20 2.10 1.58
N ALA A 394 15.28 1.40 1.21
CA ALA A 394 15.73 0.22 1.92
C ALA A 394 16.13 0.53 3.37
N SER A 395 16.84 1.64 3.60
CA SER A 395 17.28 2.05 4.95
C SER A 395 16.19 2.70 5.78
N HIS A 396 15.14 3.25 5.15
CA HIS A 396 14.02 3.86 5.85
C HIS A 396 13.07 2.78 6.41
N ALA A 397 13.22 2.42 7.68
CA ALA A 397 12.35 1.45 8.35
C ALA A 397 10.86 1.87 8.35
N GLY A 398 10.61 3.18 8.31
CA GLY A 398 9.28 3.76 8.52
C GLY A 398 8.89 3.69 10.00
N ASN A 399 8.42 4.80 10.54
CA ASN A 399 7.90 4.84 11.91
C ASN A 399 6.50 5.41 11.87
N ARG A 400 5.51 4.62 12.26
CA ARG A 400 4.16 5.11 12.49
C ARG A 400 3.94 5.25 13.98
N LEU A 401 3.53 6.44 14.41
CA LEU A 401 3.35 6.77 15.82
C LEU A 401 1.92 7.23 16.10
N ILE A 402 1.36 6.74 17.19
CA ILE A 402 0.00 7.01 17.67
C ILE A 402 0.08 8.18 18.65
N ALA A 403 -0.68 9.25 18.45
CA ALA A 403 -0.64 10.37 19.36
C ALA A 403 -1.17 9.98 20.74
N LEU A 404 -0.48 10.44 21.79
CA LEU A 404 -0.76 10.10 23.18
C LEU A 404 -0.68 11.33 24.08
N ASN A 405 -1.65 11.47 24.99
CA ASN A 405 -1.60 12.43 26.08
C ASN A 405 -1.43 11.69 27.41
N ILE A 406 -0.63 12.25 28.30
CA ILE A 406 -0.43 11.71 29.65
C ILE A 406 -0.84 12.77 30.67
N SER A 407 -1.61 12.36 31.67
CA SER A 407 -1.95 13.19 32.83
C SER A 407 -1.43 12.53 34.11
N LEU A 408 -0.73 13.31 34.93
CA LEU A 408 -0.20 12.92 36.23
C LEU A 408 -0.97 13.66 37.33
N SER A 409 -1.49 12.92 38.31
CA SER A 409 -2.21 13.48 39.45
C SER A 409 -1.58 13.05 40.77
N PHE A 410 -1.22 14.05 41.60
CA PHE A 410 -0.64 13.84 42.92
C PHE A 410 -1.68 13.86 44.02
N SER A 411 -1.48 12.98 45.00
CA SER A 411 -2.17 12.99 46.29
C SER A 411 -1.19 12.59 47.40
N ASN A 412 -1.64 12.71 48.65
CA ASN A 412 -0.95 12.13 49.81
C ASN A 412 -0.83 10.60 49.75
N GLU A 413 -1.67 9.92 48.96
CA GLU A 413 -1.64 8.47 48.77
C GLU A 413 -0.58 8.05 47.74
N GLY A 414 -0.37 8.85 46.69
CA GLY A 414 0.54 8.51 45.61
C GLY A 414 0.41 9.34 44.34
N LEU A 415 1.04 8.84 43.29
CA LEU A 415 1.02 9.37 41.93
C LEU A 415 0.16 8.46 41.04
N LEU A 416 -0.92 9.01 40.51
CA LEU A 416 -1.71 8.37 39.46
C LEU A 416 -1.22 8.88 38.09
N ALA A 417 -0.82 7.97 37.22
CA ALA A 417 -0.45 8.25 35.83
C ALA A 417 -1.51 7.66 34.91
N ASN A 418 -2.18 8.51 34.14
CA ASN A 418 -3.17 8.12 33.14
C ASN A 418 -2.65 8.48 31.74
N ALA A 419 -2.83 7.56 30.80
CA ALA A 419 -2.48 7.74 29.40
C ALA A 419 -3.73 7.58 28.54
N THR A 420 -3.91 8.46 27.55
CA THR A 420 -5.04 8.42 26.61
C THR A 420 -4.54 8.67 25.19
N ASP A 421 -4.83 7.75 24.28
CA ASP A 421 -4.43 7.89 22.88
C ASP A 421 -5.50 8.56 21.99
N GLU A 422 -5.13 8.79 20.73
CA GLU A 422 -6.00 9.43 19.73
C GLU A 422 -7.27 8.67 19.37
N ASP A 423 -7.36 7.38 19.69
CA ASP A 423 -8.59 6.59 19.51
C ASP A 423 -9.43 6.54 20.80
N GLY A 424 -8.98 7.23 21.86
CA GLY A 424 -9.66 7.27 23.15
C GLY A 424 -9.40 6.05 24.04
N GLN A 425 -8.44 5.18 23.70
CA GLN A 425 -8.04 4.12 24.62
C GLN A 425 -7.27 4.71 25.80
N GLN A 426 -7.59 4.22 26.99
CA GLN A 426 -7.04 4.74 28.24
C GLN A 426 -6.48 3.65 29.11
N GLU A 427 -5.40 3.96 29.82
CA GLU A 427 -4.84 3.10 30.86
C GLU A 427 -4.32 3.96 32.01
N SER A 428 -4.41 3.43 33.24
CA SER A 428 -4.02 4.15 34.45
C SER A 428 -3.22 3.27 35.38
N LEU A 429 -2.11 3.79 35.90
CA LEU A 429 -1.29 3.12 36.91
C LEU A 429 -1.02 4.02 38.09
N PHE A 430 -0.98 3.41 39.26
CA PHE A 430 -0.75 4.09 40.53
C PHE A 430 0.59 3.69 41.14
N MET A 431 1.30 4.67 41.69
CA MET A 431 2.51 4.49 42.47
C MET A 431 2.33 5.11 43.84
N ALA A 432 2.48 4.31 44.89
CA ALA A 432 2.35 4.78 46.27
C ALA A 432 3.40 5.86 46.61
N CYS A 433 2.99 6.82 47.44
CA CYS A 433 3.84 7.92 47.89
C CYS A 433 5.04 7.41 48.72
N SER A 434 6.20 8.03 48.53
CA SER A 434 7.40 7.74 49.32
C SER A 434 7.39 8.37 50.73
N GLY A 435 6.42 9.25 51.01
CA GLY A 435 6.32 10.03 52.24
C GLY A 435 7.28 11.23 52.31
N GLN A 436 8.05 11.51 51.26
CA GLN A 436 8.98 12.64 51.19
C GLN A 436 8.51 13.69 50.19
N LEU A 437 8.56 14.97 50.56
CA LEU A 437 8.28 16.08 49.64
C LEU A 437 9.45 16.30 48.67
N ALA A 438 9.14 16.78 47.46
CA ALA A 438 10.15 17.11 46.48
C ALA A 438 10.97 18.33 46.91
N ASN A 439 12.30 18.17 46.96
CA ASN A 439 13.22 19.30 47.09
C ASN A 439 13.27 20.08 45.77
N LYS A 440 13.10 21.41 45.83
CA LYS A 440 12.99 22.29 44.64
C LYS A 440 11.85 21.85 43.69
N PRO A 441 10.58 22.10 44.08
CA PRO A 441 9.39 21.59 43.38
C PRO A 441 9.36 21.91 41.87
N GLU A 442 9.82 23.10 41.47
CA GLU A 442 9.87 23.54 40.06
C GLU A 442 10.76 22.63 39.21
N ASN A 443 12.01 22.42 39.62
CA ASN A 443 12.95 21.53 38.91
C ASN A 443 12.44 20.09 38.87
N TYR A 444 11.76 19.65 39.94
CA TYR A 444 11.20 18.30 40.00
C TYR A 444 10.03 18.13 39.02
N LEU A 445 9.17 19.14 38.91
CA LEU A 445 8.07 19.18 37.93
C LEU A 445 8.58 19.10 36.50
N GLU A 446 9.63 19.86 36.15
CA GLU A 446 10.25 19.78 34.83
C GLU A 446 10.84 18.39 34.55
N ASN A 447 11.49 17.79 35.54
CA ASN A 447 12.03 16.44 35.41
C ASN A 447 10.92 15.40 35.19
N LEU A 448 9.78 15.51 35.89
CA LEU A 448 8.62 14.63 35.68
C LEU A 448 8.10 14.73 34.24
N LYS A 449 7.89 15.95 33.74
CA LYS A 449 7.50 16.17 32.33
C LYS A 449 8.51 15.51 31.40
N LEU A 450 9.81 15.75 31.59
CA LEU A 450 10.86 15.17 30.77
C LEU A 450 10.88 13.64 30.79
N GLN A 451 10.65 12.99 31.93
CA GLN A 451 10.60 11.53 31.98
C GLN A 451 9.38 10.99 31.24
N PHE A 452 8.21 11.57 31.45
CA PHE A 452 6.96 11.12 30.83
C PHE A 452 6.80 11.54 29.37
N SER A 453 7.59 12.50 28.85
CA SER A 453 7.68 12.78 27.41
C SER A 453 8.48 11.75 26.62
N LYS A 454 9.19 10.82 27.28
CA LYS A 454 9.95 9.77 26.58
C LYS A 454 9.00 8.64 26.18
N ARG A 455 9.11 8.14 24.95
CA ARG A 455 8.38 6.95 24.47
C ARG A 455 9.17 5.64 24.54
N GLY A 456 10.50 5.71 24.45
CA GLY A 456 11.33 4.51 24.26
C GLY A 456 11.17 3.91 22.86
N THR A 457 10.92 2.60 22.78
CA THR A 457 10.73 1.85 21.52
C THR A 457 9.26 1.71 21.11
N LEU A 458 8.32 2.08 21.99
CA LEU A 458 6.88 1.92 21.77
C LEU A 458 6.36 2.91 20.70
N PRO A 459 5.26 2.56 20.01
CA PRO A 459 4.75 3.29 18.85
C PRO A 459 3.89 4.51 19.23
N PHE A 460 4.23 5.22 20.31
CA PHE A 460 3.49 6.38 20.78
C PHE A 460 4.25 7.69 20.54
N ASP A 461 3.53 8.75 20.17
CA ASP A 461 4.01 10.12 20.07
C ASP A 461 3.36 10.96 21.18
N ILE A 462 4.09 11.15 22.28
CA ILE A 462 3.59 11.84 23.47
C ILE A 462 3.49 13.33 23.17
N LYS A 463 2.26 13.81 22.98
CA LYS A 463 1.95 15.20 22.62
C LYS A 463 1.95 16.13 23.82
N ASN A 464 1.38 15.68 24.92
CA ASN A 464 1.21 16.49 26.12
C ASN A 464 1.43 15.66 27.38
N VAL A 465 2.01 16.31 28.39
CA VAL A 465 2.17 15.77 29.74
C VAL A 465 1.64 16.81 30.71
N GLU A 466 0.42 16.60 31.19
CA GLU A 466 -0.25 17.45 32.16
C GLU A 466 0.02 16.95 33.57
N ILE A 467 0.22 17.88 34.50
CA ILE A 467 0.56 17.55 35.88
C ILE A 467 -0.33 18.37 36.80
N THR A 468 -1.01 17.70 37.72
CA THR A 468 -1.99 18.27 38.65
C THR A 468 -1.78 17.73 40.07
N GLY A 469 -2.21 18.49 41.07
CA GLY A 469 -2.15 18.11 42.49
C GLY A 469 -1.02 18.79 43.27
N ASP A 470 -1.23 18.91 44.58
CA ASP A 470 -0.37 19.60 45.55
C ASP A 470 -0.52 18.89 46.92
N PRO A 471 0.54 18.68 47.73
CA PRO A 471 1.95 19.00 47.47
C PRO A 471 2.67 18.01 46.54
N LEU A 472 3.74 18.48 45.88
CA LEU A 472 4.61 17.66 45.03
C LEU A 472 5.45 16.68 45.87
N TRP A 473 5.08 15.41 45.84
CA TRP A 473 5.82 14.32 46.49
C TRP A 473 6.99 13.85 45.63
N PHE A 474 8.07 13.43 46.28
CA PHE A 474 9.26 12.88 45.63
C PHE A 474 9.06 11.41 45.29
N TYR A 475 9.35 11.06 44.05
CA TYR A 475 9.44 9.70 43.52
C TYR A 475 10.82 9.47 42.90
N PRO A 476 11.46 8.32 43.18
CA PRO A 476 12.73 7.96 42.55
C PRO A 476 12.60 7.85 41.02
N LEU A 477 13.64 8.27 40.32
CA LEU A 477 13.68 8.24 38.85
C LEU A 477 13.48 6.83 38.27
N SER A 478 13.99 5.80 38.92
CA SER A 478 13.79 4.40 38.53
C SER A 478 12.31 4.00 38.60
N GLY A 479 11.60 4.45 39.64
CA GLY A 479 10.17 4.25 39.79
C GLY A 479 9.38 4.93 38.68
N LEU A 480 9.64 6.22 38.43
CA LEU A 480 8.96 6.97 37.37
C LEU A 480 9.16 6.34 35.98
N ASN A 481 10.38 5.87 35.70
CA ASN A 481 10.68 5.20 34.44
C ASN A 481 9.97 3.85 34.29
N ALA A 482 9.86 3.08 35.38
CA ALA A 482 9.10 1.83 35.41
C ALA A 482 7.60 2.10 35.21
N LEU A 483 7.03 3.03 35.98
CA LEU A 483 5.62 3.41 35.88
C LEU A 483 5.24 3.84 34.47
N ARG A 484 6.05 4.71 33.84
CA ARG A 484 5.84 5.12 32.45
C ARG A 484 5.90 3.95 31.48
N ARG A 485 6.92 3.11 31.57
CA ARG A 485 7.07 1.97 30.65
C ARG A 485 5.89 1.02 30.78
N ASP A 486 5.58 0.61 32.00
CA ASP A 486 4.52 -0.36 32.28
C ASP A 486 3.13 0.21 31.90
N LEU A 487 2.93 1.53 32.05
CA LEU A 487 1.71 2.23 31.61
C LEU A 487 1.54 2.15 30.10
N LEU A 488 2.60 2.45 29.35
CA LEU A 488 2.58 2.43 27.89
C LEU A 488 2.48 1.00 27.33
N GLU A 489 3.12 0.02 27.97
CA GLU A 489 3.03 -1.40 27.59
C GLU A 489 1.61 -1.92 27.78
N LYS A 490 0.99 -1.66 28.94
CA LYS A 490 -0.41 -2.05 29.18
C LYS A 490 -1.40 -1.36 28.24
N LEU A 491 -1.18 -0.09 27.92
CA LEU A 491 -2.00 0.61 26.94
C LEU A 491 -1.87 -0.04 25.55
N LEU A 492 -0.66 -0.41 25.14
CA LEU A 492 -0.43 -1.10 23.88
C LEU A 492 -1.11 -2.48 23.85
N ASP A 493 -0.99 -3.26 24.92
CA ASP A 493 -1.67 -4.56 25.04
C ASP A 493 -3.19 -4.39 24.96
N LYS A 494 -3.74 -3.35 25.59
CA LYS A 494 -5.17 -3.03 25.53
C LYS A 494 -5.63 -2.72 24.10
N ARG A 495 -4.82 -1.97 23.33
CA ARG A 495 -5.12 -1.68 21.91
C ARG A 495 -5.16 -2.92 21.04
N VAL A 496 -4.28 -3.90 21.28
CA VAL A 496 -4.22 -5.12 20.47
C VAL A 496 -5.39 -6.07 20.78
N ASN A 497 -5.96 -5.98 21.98
CA ASN A 497 -7.03 -6.87 22.45
C ASN A 497 -8.43 -6.24 22.45
N SER A 498 -8.56 -4.98 22.02
CA SER A 498 -9.84 -4.26 21.87
C SER A 498 -10.43 -4.45 20.49
#